data_AF-W6N8U2-F1
#
_entry.id   AF-W6N8U2-F1
#
_cell.length_a   1.000
_cell.length_b   1.000
_cell.length_c   1.000
_cell.angle_alpha   90.00
_cell.angle_beta   90.00
_cell.angle_gamma   90.00
#
_symmetry.space_group_name_H-M   'P 1'
#
loop_
_entity.id
_entity.type
_entity.pdbx_description
1 polymer ?
#
loop_
_entity_poly.entity_id
_entity_poly.type
_entity_poly.pdbx_seq_one_letter_code
_entity_poly.pdbx_strand_id
1 'polypeptide(L)'
;YALRRRRSIQQKDEEGCATSSLAATADETVQPCKRFKPESPGEARKNSITTDYLEPPTDGSCYVDRLPDEIVLKVFSNLYEADLARCAGVSGRFYRISNDVNLWKTLYQGAFEYTVPMYHPTHGKFELREPHKWRGTLNPWKESFRQLRHAIHVRPRYVHIYEGHIGRNIPHFETLTQALQLVVFH
;
A
#
# COMPACT_ATOMS: atom_id res chain seq x y z
N TYR A 1 -22.49 -23.42 -37.56
CA TYR A 1 -21.31 -22.79 -38.20
C TYR A 1 -21.22 -21.33 -37.78
N ALA A 2 -20.01 -20.73 -37.83
CA ALA A 2 -19.66 -19.29 -37.81
C ALA A 2 -20.53 -18.27 -37.00
N LEU A 3 -20.05 -17.57 -35.95
CA LEU A 3 -18.93 -16.60 -35.80
C LEU A 3 -19.28 -15.11 -36.12
N ARG A 4 -19.34 -14.25 -35.07
CA ARG A 4 -18.95 -12.80 -35.01
C ARG A 4 -19.67 -11.85 -36.02
N ARG A 5 -19.62 -10.49 -36.04
CA ARG A 5 -19.10 -9.31 -35.28
C ARG A 5 -20.03 -8.11 -35.71
N ARG A 6 -20.07 -6.86 -35.20
CA ARG A 6 -19.41 -6.00 -34.18
C ARG A 6 -20.45 -4.90 -33.77
N ARG A 7 -20.11 -3.93 -32.90
CA ARG A 7 -20.88 -2.68 -32.68
C ARG A 7 -20.65 -1.63 -33.79
N SER A 8 -21.61 -0.71 -33.98
CA SER A 8 -21.34 0.74 -33.90
C SER A 8 -22.61 1.52 -33.52
N ILE A 9 -22.45 2.70 -32.93
CA ILE A 9 -23.47 3.76 -32.79
C ILE A 9 -23.10 4.89 -33.76
N GLN A 10 -24.08 5.64 -34.25
CA GLN A 10 -23.89 6.89 -35.02
C GLN A 10 -24.86 7.98 -34.52
N GLN A 11 -24.53 9.24 -34.81
CA GLN A 11 -25.25 10.44 -34.35
C GLN A 11 -26.23 10.98 -35.40
N LYS A 12 -27.33 11.57 -34.93
CA LYS A 12 -28.28 12.51 -35.55
C LYS A 12 -29.06 13.15 -34.37
N ASP A 13 -29.59 14.38 -34.38
CA ASP A 13 -29.69 15.43 -35.42
C ASP A 13 -29.81 16.84 -34.77
N GLU A 14 -29.77 17.89 -35.62
CA GLU A 14 -30.51 19.18 -35.58
C GLU A 14 -30.62 19.96 -34.24
N GLU A 15 -30.05 21.18 -34.11
CA GLU A 15 -30.45 22.48 -34.70
C GLU A 15 -31.53 23.25 -33.89
N GLY A 16 -31.35 24.58 -33.80
CA GLY A 16 -32.21 25.49 -33.03
C GLY A 16 -31.76 26.94 -33.17
N CYS A 17 -32.27 27.63 -34.18
CA CYS A 17 -31.87 28.99 -34.54
C CYS A 17 -32.64 30.05 -33.73
N ALA A 18 -31.94 31.12 -33.32
CA ALA A 18 -32.55 32.37 -32.87
C ALA A 18 -31.70 33.56 -33.36
N THR A 19 -32.32 34.46 -34.13
CA THR A 19 -31.66 35.65 -34.69
C THR A 19 -32.04 36.91 -33.91
N SER A 20 -31.08 37.83 -33.76
CA SER A 20 -31.37 39.26 -33.62
C SER A 20 -30.14 40.06 -34.01
N SER A 21 -30.34 41.09 -34.83
CA SER A 21 -29.27 41.93 -35.40
C SER A 21 -29.53 43.39 -35.09
N LEU A 22 -28.54 44.08 -34.53
CA LEU A 22 -28.44 45.54 -34.57
C LEU A 22 -26.96 45.94 -34.38
N ALA A 23 -26.52 46.96 -35.12
CA ALA A 23 -25.10 47.31 -35.23
C ALA A 23 -24.83 48.74 -34.73
N ALA A 24 -23.59 48.99 -34.31
CA ALA A 24 -23.03 50.31 -34.04
C ALA A 24 -21.56 50.33 -34.49
N THR A 25 -21.03 51.50 -34.84
CA THR A 25 -19.81 51.65 -35.65
C THR A 25 -18.71 52.49 -34.99
N ALA A 26 -17.51 51.92 -34.83
CA ALA A 26 -16.18 52.54 -34.80
C ALA A 26 -15.17 51.37 -34.66
N ASP A 27 -14.27 51.05 -35.60
CA ASP A 27 -13.18 51.81 -36.24
C ASP A 27 -11.84 51.72 -35.47
N GLU A 28 -10.74 51.90 -36.22
CA GLU A 28 -9.32 51.95 -35.86
C GLU A 28 -8.47 50.68 -35.63
N THR A 29 -7.28 50.71 -36.24
CA THR A 29 -6.07 49.88 -36.01
C THR A 29 -6.08 48.36 -36.30
N VAL A 30 -5.79 47.99 -37.57
CA VAL A 30 -5.26 46.65 -37.91
C VAL A 30 -3.77 46.55 -37.57
N GLN A 31 -3.40 45.78 -36.54
CA GLN A 31 -2.00 45.41 -36.29
C GLN A 31 -1.61 44.10 -37.00
N PRO A 32 -0.46 44.03 -37.71
CA PRO A 32 0.02 42.77 -38.29
C PRO A 32 0.56 41.81 -37.22
N CYS A 33 -0.21 40.77 -36.90
CA CYS A 33 0.25 39.68 -36.01
C CYS A 33 1.55 39.06 -36.53
N LYS A 34 2.63 39.15 -35.73
CA LYS A 34 3.92 38.56 -36.08
C LYS A 34 3.81 37.03 -36.12
N ARG A 35 4.09 36.48 -37.29
CA ARG A 35 4.04 35.05 -37.64
C ARG A 35 4.87 34.21 -36.64
N PHE A 36 4.19 33.55 -35.71
CA PHE A 36 4.83 32.57 -34.82
C PHE A 36 5.50 31.48 -35.67
N LYS A 37 6.81 31.31 -35.52
CA LYS A 37 7.50 30.10 -35.96
C LYS A 37 7.24 29.01 -34.91
N PRO A 38 6.93 27.77 -35.31
CA PRO A 38 7.01 26.65 -34.40
C PRO A 38 8.49 26.37 -34.10
N GLU A 39 8.93 26.71 -32.89
CA GLU A 39 10.20 26.20 -32.36
C GLU A 39 10.14 24.68 -32.28
N SER A 40 11.24 24.00 -32.61
CA SER A 40 11.33 22.54 -32.58
C SER A 40 11.11 22.01 -31.14
N PRO A 41 10.54 20.80 -30.94
CA PRO A 41 10.44 20.20 -29.61
C PRO A 41 11.81 20.11 -28.95
N GLY A 42 12.04 20.94 -27.94
CA GLY A 42 13.35 21.07 -27.31
C GLY A 42 13.77 19.80 -26.59
N GLU A 43 15.02 19.38 -26.79
CA GLU A 43 15.59 18.28 -26.02
C GLU A 43 15.55 18.60 -24.52
N ALA A 44 15.04 17.66 -23.72
CA ALA A 44 15.01 17.81 -22.27
C ALA A 44 16.45 17.90 -21.73
N ARG A 45 16.84 19.08 -21.23
CA ARG A 45 18.17 19.32 -20.66
C ARG A 45 18.44 18.32 -19.54
N LYS A 46 19.39 17.41 -19.73
CA LYS A 46 19.73 16.32 -18.81
C LYS A 46 20.20 16.76 -17.41
N ASN A 47 20.44 18.05 -17.19
CA ASN A 47 21.08 18.59 -16.00
C ASN A 47 20.06 19.34 -15.13
N SER A 48 19.13 18.61 -14.51
CA SER A 48 18.16 19.18 -13.55
C SER A 48 17.67 18.19 -12.47
N ILE A 49 18.50 17.22 -12.10
CA ILE A 49 18.36 16.50 -10.82
C ILE A 49 19.51 16.97 -9.94
N THR A 50 19.23 17.92 -9.05
CA THR A 50 20.21 18.41 -8.07
C THR A 50 20.47 17.31 -7.05
N THR A 51 21.71 16.83 -6.99
CA THR A 51 22.08 15.64 -6.20
C THR A 51 22.29 15.91 -4.71
N ASP A 52 22.15 17.15 -4.23
CA ASP A 52 22.32 17.54 -2.81
C ASP A 52 21.51 16.68 -1.82
N TYR A 53 20.36 16.16 -2.25
CA TYR A 53 19.50 15.29 -1.43
C TYR A 53 19.96 13.82 -1.35
N LEU A 54 21.08 13.45 -1.99
CA LEU A 54 21.63 12.09 -2.00
C LEU A 54 22.82 11.93 -1.03
N GLU A 55 23.45 13.01 -0.59
CA GLU A 55 24.52 12.94 0.41
C GLU A 55 23.95 13.03 1.83
N PRO A 56 24.49 12.25 2.79
CA PRO A 56 24.05 12.31 4.18
C PRO A 56 24.49 13.64 4.84
N PRO A 57 23.69 14.22 5.76
CA PRO A 57 24.06 15.46 6.44
C PRO A 57 25.42 15.39 7.14
N THR A 58 26.25 16.41 6.92
CA THR A 58 27.61 16.52 7.48
C THR A 58 27.63 16.76 8.99
N ASP A 59 26.50 17.14 9.58
CA ASP A 59 26.28 17.22 11.03
C ASP A 59 25.87 15.87 11.66
N GLY A 60 25.72 14.82 10.84
CA GLY A 60 25.23 13.50 11.27
C GLY A 60 23.74 13.44 11.58
N SER A 61 22.97 14.49 11.27
CA SER A 61 21.53 14.51 11.56
C SER A 61 20.73 13.52 10.70
N CYS A 62 19.82 12.78 11.33
CA CYS A 62 18.90 11.91 10.61
C CYS A 62 17.61 12.68 10.27
N TYR A 63 17.30 12.83 8.98
CA TYR A 63 16.05 13.46 8.55
C TYR A 63 14.80 12.77 9.10
N VAL A 64 14.84 11.45 9.34
CA VAL A 64 13.71 10.68 9.88
C VAL A 64 13.38 11.10 11.32
N ASP A 65 14.37 11.52 12.12
CA ASP A 65 14.16 12.01 13.48
C ASP A 65 13.46 13.37 13.52
N ARG A 66 13.40 14.08 12.38
CA ARG A 66 12.67 15.35 12.22
C ARG A 66 11.25 15.17 11.68
N LEU A 67 10.88 13.97 11.21
CA LEU A 67 9.52 13.67 10.75
C LEU A 67 8.56 13.44 11.93
N PRO A 68 7.27 13.79 11.83
CA PRO A 68 6.24 13.40 12.81
C PRO A 68 6.09 11.87 12.93
N ASP A 69 5.64 11.39 14.09
CA ASP A 69 5.45 9.96 14.36
C ASP A 69 4.42 9.33 13.40
N GLU A 70 3.42 10.09 12.97
CA GLU A 70 2.37 9.66 12.03
C GLU A 70 2.94 9.32 10.65
N ILE A 71 3.97 10.04 10.21
CA ILE A 71 4.65 9.81 8.93
C ILE A 71 5.52 8.56 9.01
N VAL A 72 6.27 8.38 10.11
CA VAL A 72 7.06 7.17 10.36
C VAL A 72 6.16 5.95 10.50
N LEU A 73 5.04 6.07 11.22
CA LEU A 73 3.99 5.04 11.31
C LEU A 73 3.37 4.73 9.95
N LYS A 74 3.15 5.74 9.09
CA LYS A 74 2.65 5.52 7.73
C LYS A 74 3.66 4.80 6.85
N VAL A 75 4.97 5.05 6.98
CA VAL A 75 6.01 4.25 6.33
C VAL A 75 5.97 2.81 6.86
N PHE A 76 5.96 2.63 8.19
CA PHE A 76 5.92 1.33 8.84
C PHE A 76 4.65 0.52 8.50
N SER A 77 3.53 1.17 8.13
CA SER A 77 2.31 0.48 7.68
C SER A 77 2.45 -0.33 6.39
N ASN A 78 3.57 -0.19 5.66
CA ASN A 78 3.88 -0.97 4.46
C ASN A 78 5.00 -2.02 4.69
N LEU A 79 5.43 -2.22 5.95
CA LEU A 79 6.50 -3.14 6.32
C LEU A 79 5.95 -4.46 6.88
N TYR A 80 6.64 -5.57 6.62
CA TYR A 80 6.29 -6.88 7.18
C TYR A 80 6.88 -7.09 8.57
N GLU A 81 6.43 -8.15 9.25
CA GLU A 81 6.78 -8.47 10.64
C GLU A 81 8.29 -8.57 10.89
N ALA A 82 9.07 -9.00 9.90
CA ALA A 82 10.53 -9.11 9.98
C ALA A 82 11.24 -7.74 9.88
N ASP A 83 10.69 -6.82 9.08
CA ASP A 83 11.21 -5.46 8.93
C ASP A 83 10.85 -4.62 10.17
N LEU A 84 9.61 -4.71 10.66
CA LEU A 84 9.19 -4.07 11.91
C LEU A 84 9.99 -4.55 13.12
N ALA A 85 10.35 -5.83 13.16
CA ALA A 85 11.24 -6.38 14.18
C ALA A 85 12.66 -5.79 14.09
N ARG A 86 13.20 -5.58 12.88
CA ARG A 86 14.49 -4.89 12.68
C ARG A 86 14.40 -3.41 13.06
N CYS A 87 13.34 -2.69 12.67
CA CYS A 87 13.10 -1.30 13.09
C CYS A 87 13.08 -1.14 14.61
N ALA A 88 12.53 -2.13 15.35
CA ALA A 88 12.49 -2.08 16.81
C ALA A 88 13.87 -2.01 17.50
N GLY A 89 14.94 -2.40 16.81
CA GLY A 89 16.32 -2.32 17.31
C GLY A 89 17.06 -1.01 17.02
N VAL A 90 16.47 -0.09 16.24
CA VAL A 90 17.18 1.11 15.75
C VAL A 90 17.25 2.22 16.81
N SER A 91 16.14 2.52 17.48
CA SER A 91 16.08 3.56 18.52
C SER A 91 14.86 3.35 19.43
N GLY A 92 14.84 3.97 20.61
CA GLY A 92 13.67 3.94 21.50
C GLY A 92 12.41 4.53 20.86
N ARG A 93 12.56 5.50 19.95
CA ARG A 93 11.46 6.04 19.13
C ARG A 93 10.95 5.00 18.14
N PHE A 94 11.84 4.38 17.37
CA PHE A 94 11.45 3.35 16.40
C PHE A 94 10.85 2.13 17.10
N TYR A 95 11.35 1.74 18.28
CA TYR A 95 10.75 0.71 19.13
C TYR A 95 9.30 1.05 19.49
N ARG A 96 8.99 2.28 19.95
CA ARG A 96 7.62 2.67 20.26
C ARG A 96 6.69 2.57 19.04
N ILE A 97 7.14 3.08 17.89
CA ILE A 97 6.32 3.12 16.66
C ILE A 97 6.15 1.72 16.03
N SER A 98 7.21 0.90 15.97
CA SER A 98 7.14 -0.47 15.42
C SER A 98 6.48 -1.50 16.36
N ASN A 99 6.08 -1.08 17.57
CA ASN A 99 5.25 -1.86 18.49
C ASN A 99 3.81 -1.32 18.61
N ASP A 100 3.37 -0.38 17.77
CA ASP A 100 2.01 0.17 17.83
C ASP A 100 0.91 -0.91 17.70
N VAL A 101 -0.16 -0.73 18.47
CA VAL A 101 -1.27 -1.70 18.59
C VAL A 101 -2.11 -1.74 17.31
N ASN A 102 -2.30 -0.60 16.62
CA ASN A 102 -3.11 -0.51 15.41
C ASN A 102 -2.33 -0.98 14.17
N LEU A 103 -1.02 -0.69 14.11
CA LEU A 103 -0.09 -1.24 13.14
C LEU A 103 -0.13 -2.78 13.14
N TRP A 104 0.09 -3.40 14.30
CA TRP A 104 0.06 -4.87 14.41
C TRP A 104 -1.33 -5.46 14.23
N LYS A 105 -2.40 -4.77 14.66
CA LYS A 105 -3.79 -5.16 14.32
C LYS A 105 -4.00 -5.23 12.81
N THR A 106 -3.56 -4.21 12.08
CA THR A 106 -3.76 -4.09 10.63
C THR A 106 -2.95 -5.15 9.89
N LEU A 107 -1.69 -5.35 10.28
CA LEU A 107 -0.81 -6.40 9.74
C LEU A 107 -1.37 -7.81 9.99
N TYR A 108 -1.89 -8.07 11.20
CA TYR A 108 -2.52 -9.34 11.58
C TYR A 108 -3.81 -9.59 10.80
N GLN A 109 -4.69 -8.60 10.69
CA GLN A 109 -5.93 -8.70 9.92
C GLN A 109 -5.66 -8.90 8.43
N GLY A 110 -4.63 -8.27 7.86
CA GLY A 110 -4.20 -8.48 6.48
C GLY A 110 -3.44 -9.80 6.20
N ALA A 111 -3.01 -10.54 7.24
CA ALA A 111 -2.30 -11.81 7.08
C ALA A 111 -3.17 -13.05 7.40
N PHE A 112 -4.16 -12.90 8.29
CA PHE A 112 -4.97 -14.01 8.80
C PHE A 112 -6.49 -13.77 8.72
N GLU A 113 -6.94 -12.58 8.29
CA GLU A 113 -8.36 -12.16 8.20
C GLU A 113 -9.17 -12.18 9.52
N TYR A 114 -8.59 -12.66 10.62
CA TYR A 114 -9.25 -12.73 11.93
C TYR A 114 -9.48 -11.34 12.54
N THR A 115 -10.74 -11.01 12.79
CA THR A 115 -11.16 -9.74 13.41
C THR A 115 -10.84 -9.64 14.91
N VAL A 116 -10.36 -10.72 15.52
CA VAL A 116 -10.00 -10.86 16.94
C VAL A 116 -8.62 -11.53 17.05
N PRO A 117 -7.75 -11.16 18.02
CA PRO A 117 -6.46 -11.81 18.21
C PRO A 117 -6.62 -13.26 18.71
N MET A 118 -5.82 -14.18 18.15
CA MET A 118 -5.69 -15.55 18.64
C MET A 118 -4.82 -15.58 19.89
N TYR A 119 -5.31 -16.21 20.95
CA TYR A 119 -4.64 -16.41 22.22
C TYR A 119 -4.34 -17.89 22.47
N HIS A 120 -3.10 -18.18 22.87
CA HIS A 120 -2.62 -19.50 23.25
C HIS A 120 -2.41 -19.59 24.77
N PRO A 121 -3.42 -20.00 25.57
CA PRO A 121 -3.28 -20.10 27.03
C PRO A 121 -2.35 -21.23 27.48
N THR A 122 -2.35 -22.36 26.75
CA THR A 122 -1.62 -23.59 27.07
C THR A 122 -1.38 -24.38 25.79
N HIS A 123 -0.33 -25.20 25.76
CA HIS A 123 -0.02 -26.11 24.64
C HIS A 123 -1.27 -26.85 24.11
N GLY A 124 -1.42 -26.90 22.78
CA GLY A 124 -2.56 -27.51 22.09
C GLY A 124 -3.89 -26.75 22.16
N LYS A 125 -4.02 -25.63 22.89
CA LYS A 125 -5.26 -24.84 22.96
C LYS A 125 -5.11 -23.48 22.30
N PHE A 126 -6.08 -23.12 21.46
CA PHE A 126 -6.16 -21.80 20.83
C PHE A 126 -7.59 -21.28 20.92
N GLU A 127 -7.74 -19.99 21.23
CA GLU A 127 -9.03 -19.32 21.34
C GLU A 127 -8.94 -17.90 20.77
N LEU A 128 -10.05 -17.35 20.25
CA LEU A 128 -10.12 -15.94 19.87
C LEU A 128 -10.47 -15.11 21.11
N ARG A 129 -9.58 -14.19 21.52
CA ARG A 129 -9.73 -13.41 22.75
C ARG A 129 -9.53 -11.92 22.48
N GLU A 130 -10.54 -11.12 22.77
CA GLU A 130 -10.52 -9.65 22.61
C GLU A 130 -9.32 -9.01 23.33
N PRO A 131 -8.65 -7.99 22.75
CA PRO A 131 -7.40 -7.44 23.29
C PRO A 131 -7.43 -7.05 24.78
N HIS A 132 -8.53 -6.45 25.25
CA HIS A 132 -8.69 -6.01 26.65
C HIS A 132 -8.90 -7.16 27.65
N LYS A 133 -9.08 -8.40 27.19
CA LYS A 133 -9.13 -9.61 28.03
C LYS A 133 -7.75 -10.29 28.20
N TRP A 134 -6.71 -9.77 27.54
CA TRP A 134 -5.34 -10.24 27.74
C TRP A 134 -4.75 -9.70 29.06
N ARG A 135 -3.78 -10.42 29.62
CA ARG A 135 -3.08 -10.07 30.87
C ARG A 135 -1.58 -10.19 30.62
N GLY A 136 -0.80 -9.21 31.06
CA GLY A 136 0.67 -9.22 30.92
C GLY A 136 1.22 -8.97 29.51
N THR A 137 0.36 -8.70 28.51
CA THR A 137 0.77 -8.45 27.11
C THR A 137 0.44 -7.02 26.69
N LEU A 138 1.45 -6.22 26.34
CA LEU A 138 1.28 -4.83 25.92
C LEU A 138 0.65 -4.68 24.52
N ASN A 139 0.95 -5.61 23.60
CA ASN A 139 0.38 -5.64 22.26
C ASN A 139 -0.13 -7.06 21.91
N PRO A 140 -1.40 -7.38 22.20
CA PRO A 140 -2.01 -8.67 21.87
C PRO A 140 -1.89 -9.07 20.40
N TRP A 141 -2.05 -8.13 19.46
CA TRP A 141 -1.98 -8.42 18.03
C TRP A 141 -0.59 -8.88 17.58
N LYS A 142 0.47 -8.23 18.10
CA LYS A 142 1.85 -8.64 17.85
C LYS A 142 2.15 -10.05 18.39
N GLU A 143 1.64 -10.36 19.57
CA GLU A 143 1.83 -11.67 20.18
C GLU A 143 1.03 -12.77 19.46
N SER A 144 -0.23 -12.50 19.07
CA SER A 144 -1.00 -13.39 18.19
C SER A 144 -0.32 -13.62 16.84
N PHE A 145 0.30 -12.58 16.24
CA PHE A 145 1.07 -12.72 15.01
C PHE A 145 2.30 -13.61 15.22
N ARG A 146 3.03 -13.43 16.33
CA ARG A 146 4.19 -14.25 16.71
C ARG A 146 3.82 -15.73 16.88
N GLN A 147 2.63 -16.01 17.40
CA GLN A 147 2.08 -17.37 17.54
C GLN A 147 1.66 -17.95 16.18
N LEU A 148 0.92 -17.20 15.35
CA LEU A 148 0.37 -17.69 14.08
C LEU A 148 1.35 -17.77 12.92
N ARG A 149 2.41 -16.95 12.85
CA ARG A 149 3.34 -16.94 11.70
C ARG A 149 4.05 -18.29 11.46
N HIS A 150 4.18 -19.08 12.53
CA HIS A 150 4.82 -20.41 12.53
C HIS A 150 3.79 -21.56 12.56
N ALA A 151 2.50 -21.25 12.60
CA ALA A 151 1.44 -22.25 12.48
C ALA A 151 1.29 -22.69 11.01
N ILE A 152 0.68 -23.86 10.81
CA ILE A 152 0.38 -24.39 9.48
C ILE A 152 -1.03 -23.94 9.09
N HIS A 153 -1.15 -23.14 8.02
CA HIS A 153 -2.42 -22.55 7.59
C HIS A 153 -3.04 -23.36 6.47
N VAL A 154 -4.11 -24.10 6.76
CA VAL A 154 -4.90 -24.81 5.74
C VAL A 154 -6.10 -23.96 5.35
N ARG A 155 -6.03 -23.29 4.19
CA ARG A 155 -7.04 -22.31 3.76
C ARG A 155 -7.32 -22.44 2.26
N PRO A 156 -8.23 -23.32 1.83
CA PRO A 156 -8.50 -23.57 0.41
C PRO A 156 -8.94 -22.30 -0.32
N ARG A 157 -8.37 -22.06 -1.51
CA ARG A 157 -8.58 -20.90 -2.40
C ARG A 157 -7.96 -19.58 -1.92
N TYR A 158 -7.17 -19.59 -0.85
CA TYR A 158 -6.55 -18.39 -0.27
C TYR A 158 -5.04 -18.24 -0.54
N VAL A 159 -4.47 -19.05 -1.44
CA VAL A 159 -3.05 -18.98 -1.88
C VAL A 159 -2.57 -17.54 -2.14
N HIS A 160 -3.42 -16.74 -2.78
CA HIS A 160 -3.17 -15.34 -3.17
C HIS A 160 -2.91 -14.36 -2.01
N ILE A 161 -3.21 -14.73 -0.76
CA ILE A 161 -2.85 -13.95 0.45
C ILE A 161 -1.39 -14.18 0.87
N TYR A 162 -0.79 -15.28 0.42
CA TYR A 162 0.56 -15.72 0.79
C TYR A 162 1.55 -15.60 -0.37
N GLU A 163 1.11 -15.80 -1.62
CA GLU A 163 1.90 -15.55 -2.83
C GLU A 163 2.30 -14.08 -3.00
N GLY A 164 3.44 -13.83 -3.67
CA GLY A 164 3.91 -12.48 -4.04
C GLY A 164 4.44 -11.59 -2.90
N HIS A 165 4.22 -11.96 -1.63
CA HIS A 165 4.60 -11.16 -0.47
C HIS A 165 6.10 -11.30 -0.12
N ILE A 166 6.98 -10.66 -0.89
CA ILE A 166 8.43 -10.65 -0.66
C ILE A 166 8.74 -10.17 0.78
N GLY A 167 9.16 -11.09 1.66
CA GLY A 167 9.50 -10.83 3.05
C GLY A 167 8.56 -11.48 4.09
N ARG A 168 7.38 -11.95 3.69
CA ARG A 168 6.45 -12.71 4.55
C ARG A 168 6.52 -14.20 4.20
N ASN A 169 6.95 -15.03 5.14
CA ASN A 169 7.01 -16.49 4.96
C ASN A 169 6.13 -17.16 6.02
N ILE A 170 4.89 -17.51 5.62
CA ILE A 170 3.88 -18.17 6.44
C ILE A 170 3.49 -19.48 5.73
N PRO A 171 3.63 -20.67 6.36
CA PRO A 171 3.29 -21.94 5.72
C PRO A 171 1.79 -22.05 5.42
N HIS A 172 1.44 -22.11 4.13
CA HIS A 172 0.06 -22.26 3.64
C HIS A 172 -0.10 -23.54 2.82
N PHE A 173 -1.27 -24.16 2.93
CA PHE A 173 -1.69 -25.33 2.15
C PHE A 173 -3.15 -25.23 1.73
N GLU A 174 -3.46 -25.77 0.55
CA GLU A 174 -4.83 -25.84 0.03
C GLU A 174 -5.66 -26.97 0.67
N THR A 175 -5.02 -27.99 1.24
CA THR A 175 -5.72 -29.16 1.83
C THR A 175 -5.09 -29.64 3.13
N LEU A 176 -5.92 -30.25 4.00
CA LEU A 176 -5.45 -30.90 5.23
C LEU A 176 -4.44 -32.02 4.94
N THR A 177 -4.61 -32.75 3.83
CA THR A 177 -3.72 -33.84 3.42
C THR A 177 -2.30 -33.35 3.15
N GLN A 178 -2.13 -32.23 2.45
CA GLN A 178 -0.81 -31.64 2.19
C GLN A 178 -0.13 -31.15 3.47
N ALA A 179 -0.90 -30.50 4.36
CA ALA A 179 -0.40 -30.07 5.66
C ALA A 179 0.00 -31.24 6.57
N LEU A 180 -0.78 -32.33 6.58
CA LEU A 180 -0.46 -33.56 7.32
C LEU A 180 0.79 -34.25 6.77
N GLN A 181 1.01 -34.23 5.45
CA GLN A 181 2.25 -34.74 4.84
C GLN A 181 3.49 -33.99 5.38
N LEU A 182 3.43 -32.66 5.56
CA LEU A 182 4.54 -31.91 6.16
C LEU A 182 4.84 -32.36 7.60
N VAL A 183 3.80 -32.66 8.39
CA VAL A 183 3.93 -32.99 9.83
C VAL A 183 4.25 -34.47 10.08
N VAL A 184 3.88 -35.38 9.18
CA VAL A 184 4.08 -36.83 9.34
C VAL A 184 5.47 -37.30 8.89
N PHE A 185 6.20 -36.47 8.14
CA PHE A 185 7.56 -36.77 7.66
C PHE A 185 8.66 -35.90 8.30
N HIS A 186 8.40 -35.33 9.49
CA HIS A 186 9.32 -34.47 10.25
C HIS A 186 9.39 -34.83 11.74
#